data_AF-A0A7C7KYE2-F1
#
_entry.id   AF-A0A7C7KYE2-F1
#
_cell.length_a   1.000
_cell.length_b   1.000
_cell.length_c   1.000
_cell.angle_alpha   90.00
_cell.angle_beta   90.00
_cell.angle_gamma   90.00
#
_symmetry.space_group_name_H-M   'P 1'
#
loop_
_entity.id
_entity.type
_entity.pdbx_description
1 polymer ?
#
loop_
_entity_poly.entity_id
_entity_poly.type
_entity_poly.pdbx_seq_one_letter_code
_entity_poly.pdbx_strand_id
1 'polypeptide(L)'
;MSILIDDRTKVLVQGITGGEGSFHTRRMIAYGTKIVAGVTPGKGSRHQDGVPIYNSIEEAVSHNRIDTSVIFVPAPFAPDAIIEAADAGIRL
;
A
#
# COMPACT_ATOMS: atom_id res chain seq x y z
N MET A 1 -4.72 15.70 17.81
CA MET A 1 -4.80 14.34 18.38
C MET A 1 -5.65 13.53 17.43
N SER A 2 -5.10 12.49 16.83
CA SER A 2 -5.81 11.56 15.95
C SER A 2 -6.08 10.24 16.69
N ILE A 3 -6.91 9.36 16.11
CA ILE A 3 -7.32 8.10 16.76
C ILE A 3 -6.55 6.91 16.20
N LEU A 4 -6.56 6.72 14.88
CA LEU A 4 -6.00 5.53 14.21
C LEU A 4 -4.71 5.81 13.45
N ILE A 5 -4.66 6.93 12.71
CA ILE A 5 -3.53 7.30 11.86
C ILE A 5 -3.11 8.74 12.10
N ASP A 6 -1.84 9.05 11.85
CA ASP A 6 -1.25 10.38 11.96
C ASP A 6 -0.25 10.65 10.82
N ASP A 7 0.48 11.77 10.90
CA ASP A 7 1.48 12.18 9.92
C ASP A 7 2.72 11.27 9.88
N ARG A 8 2.84 10.31 10.81
CA ARG A 8 3.95 9.35 10.91
C ARG A 8 3.56 7.96 10.43
N THR A 9 2.27 7.66 10.32
CA THR A 9 1.76 6.37 9.80
C THR A 9 2.35 6.06 8.42
N LYS A 10 3.00 4.91 8.29
CA LYS A 10 3.56 4.42 7.02
C LYS A 10 2.55 3.55 6.30
N VAL A 11 2.12 4.00 5.13
CA VAL A 11 1.03 3.40 4.37
C VAL A 11 1.56 2.62 3.17
N LEU A 12 1.03 1.41 2.99
CA LEU A 12 1.17 0.60 1.79
C LEU A 12 -0.10 0.71 0.93
N VAL A 13 0.05 0.69 -0.40
CA VAL A 13 -1.09 0.68 -1.33
C VAL A 13 -1.12 -0.61 -2.14
N GLN A 14 -2.13 -1.45 -1.91
CA GLN A 14 -2.38 -2.64 -2.72
C GLN A 14 -3.17 -2.25 -3.98
N GLY A 15 -2.72 -2.69 -5.15
CA GLY A 15 -3.30 -2.27 -6.43
C GLY A 15 -2.85 -0.87 -6.88
N ILE A 16 -1.67 -0.40 -6.42
CA ILE A 16 -1.13 0.94 -6.70
C ILE A 16 -1.08 1.29 -8.19
N THR A 17 -0.86 0.30 -9.07
CA THR A 17 -0.74 0.52 -10.52
C THR A 17 -2.07 0.48 -11.28
N GLY A 18 -3.18 0.22 -10.58
CA GLY A 18 -4.53 0.34 -11.14
C GLY A 18 -4.93 1.81 -11.32
N GLY A 19 -6.01 2.06 -12.08
CA GLY A 19 -6.50 3.43 -12.34
C GLY A 19 -6.77 4.21 -11.04
N GLU A 20 -7.62 3.65 -10.17
CA GLU A 20 -7.96 4.28 -8.88
C GLU A 20 -6.78 4.28 -7.90
N GLY A 21 -6.03 3.18 -7.82
CA GLY A 21 -4.85 3.08 -6.96
C GLY A 21 -3.82 4.16 -7.29
N SER A 22 -3.58 4.41 -8.57
CA SER A 22 -2.65 5.44 -9.03
C SER A 22 -3.17 6.84 -8.76
N PHE A 23 -4.43 7.10 -9.11
CA PHE A 23 -5.06 8.39 -8.93
C PHE A 23 -5.12 8.82 -7.45
N HIS A 24 -5.51 7.91 -6.56
CA HIS A 24 -5.55 8.20 -5.12
C HIS A 24 -4.16 8.27 -4.50
N THR A 25 -3.20 7.44 -4.92
CA THR A 25 -1.82 7.50 -4.41
C THR A 25 -1.20 8.87 -4.63
N ARG A 26 -1.32 9.43 -5.85
CA ARG A 26 -0.79 10.77 -6.14
C ARG A 26 -1.38 11.85 -5.25
N ARG A 27 -2.69 11.78 -4.99
CA ARG A 27 -3.39 12.74 -4.13
C ARG A 27 -2.99 12.57 -2.66
N MET A 28 -2.86 11.34 -2.17
CA MET A 28 -2.38 11.06 -0.82
C MET A 28 -0.95 11.58 -0.61
N ILE A 29 -0.05 11.36 -1.56
CA ILE A 29 1.32 11.91 -1.51
C ILE A 29 1.29 13.43 -1.53
N ALA A 30 0.53 14.06 -2.43
CA ALA A 30 0.39 15.51 -2.50
C ALA A 30 -0.20 16.12 -1.23
N TYR A 31 -1.06 15.38 -0.52
CA TYR A 31 -1.63 15.76 0.76
C TYR A 31 -0.66 15.57 1.94
N GLY A 32 0.44 14.86 1.75
CA GLY A 32 1.46 14.61 2.77
C GLY A 32 1.37 13.25 3.47
N THR A 33 0.53 12.33 2.98
CA THR A 33 0.51 10.95 3.47
C THR A 33 1.82 10.24 3.12
N LYS A 34 2.40 9.52 4.09
CA LYS A 34 3.65 8.76 3.91
C LYS A 34 3.37 7.40 3.26
N ILE A 35 3.18 7.41 1.94
CA ILE A 35 3.12 6.18 1.14
C ILE A 35 4.54 5.63 0.99
N VAL A 36 4.83 4.46 1.58
CA VAL A 36 6.19 3.88 1.60
C VAL A 36 6.36 2.72 0.64
N ALA A 37 5.27 2.08 0.24
CA ALA A 37 5.31 0.92 -0.63
C ALA A 37 3.99 0.78 -1.42
N GLY A 38 4.08 0.15 -2.58
CA GLY A 38 2.93 -0.32 -3.32
C GLY A 38 3.08 -1.79 -3.70
N VAL A 39 1.95 -2.49 -3.84
CA VAL A 39 1.95 -3.89 -4.27
C VAL A 39 1.13 -4.02 -5.55
N THR A 40 1.72 -4.68 -6.54
CA THR A 40 1.00 -5.22 -7.69
C THR A 40 1.72 -6.47 -8.17
N PRO A 41 1.11 -7.66 -8.05
CA PRO A 41 1.69 -8.91 -8.52
C PRO A 41 2.14 -8.83 -9.98
N GLY A 42 3.36 -9.30 -10.27
CA GLY A 42 3.96 -9.27 -11.60
C GLY A 42 4.51 -7.91 -12.05
N LYS A 43 4.45 -6.88 -11.20
CA LYS A 43 5.00 -5.54 -11.48
C LYS A 43 6.04 -5.08 -10.47
N GLY A 44 6.61 -5.99 -9.67
CA GLY A 44 7.70 -5.68 -8.75
C GLY A 44 8.92 -5.06 -9.47
N SER A 45 9.79 -4.40 -8.70
CA SER A 45 10.97 -3.67 -9.18
C SER A 45 10.67 -2.40 -10.01
N ARG A 46 9.41 -1.95 -10.04
CA ARG A 46 9.03 -0.66 -10.60
C ARG A 46 8.88 0.39 -9.50
N HIS A 47 8.82 1.64 -9.91
CA HIS A 47 8.45 2.76 -9.06
C HIS A 47 7.27 3.49 -9.68
N GLN A 48 6.39 4.03 -8.84
CA GLN A 48 5.33 4.93 -9.26
C GLN A 48 5.28 6.11 -8.31
N ASP A 49 5.41 7.32 -8.87
CA ASP A 49 5.38 8.56 -8.09
C ASP A 49 6.41 8.57 -6.93
N GLY A 50 7.57 7.95 -7.16
CA GLY A 50 8.66 7.79 -6.16
C GLY A 50 8.46 6.65 -5.16
N VAL A 51 7.34 5.93 -5.22
CA VAL A 51 7.04 4.80 -4.33
C VAL A 51 7.53 3.48 -4.96
N PRO A 52 8.30 2.65 -4.23
CA PRO A 52 8.71 1.33 -4.72
C PRO A 52 7.53 0.35 -4.80
N ILE A 53 7.51 -0.46 -5.86
CA ILE A 53 6.47 -1.46 -6.11
C ILE A 53 7.05 -2.86 -5.93
N TYR A 54 6.35 -3.66 -5.15
CA TYR A 54 6.69 -5.05 -4.83
C TYR A 54 5.65 -6.01 -5.42
N ASN A 55 6.02 -7.29 -5.51
CA ASN A 55 5.12 -8.33 -6.00
C ASN A 55 4.15 -8.84 -4.92
N SER A 56 4.56 -8.82 -3.65
CA SER A 56 3.77 -9.24 -2.50
C SER A 56 3.90 -8.27 -1.33
N ILE A 57 2.97 -8.35 -0.37
CA ILE A 57 3.06 -7.60 0.89
C ILE A 57 4.24 -8.08 1.72
N GLU A 58 4.51 -9.39 1.75
CA GLU A 58 5.66 -9.97 2.45
C GLU A 58 6.99 -9.33 2.01
N GLU A 59 7.17 -9.20 0.70
CA GLU A 59 8.34 -8.52 0.13
C GLU A 59 8.38 -7.05 0.59
N ALA A 60 7.24 -6.35 0.53
CA ALA A 60 7.15 -4.94 0.93
C ALA A 60 7.50 -4.72 2.42
N VAL A 61 7.00 -5.57 3.33
CA VAL A 61 7.26 -5.47 4.78
C VAL A 61 8.69 -5.85 5.15
N SER A 62 9.35 -6.72 4.36
CA SER A 62 10.76 -7.04 4.59
C SER A 62 11.70 -5.85 4.31
N HIS A 63 11.29 -4.95 3.40
CA HIS A 63 12.06 -3.76 3.03
C HIS A 63 11.61 -2.49 3.78
N ASN A 64 10.37 -2.46 4.26
CA ASN A 64 9.76 -1.26 4.83
C ASN A 64 9.00 -1.60 6.10
N ARG A 65 9.10 -0.72 7.10
CA ARG A 65 8.11 -0.71 8.17
C ARG A 65 6.79 -0.17 7.62
N ILE A 66 5.71 -0.94 7.75
CA ILE A 66 4.36 -0.58 7.30
C ILE A 66 3.41 -0.72 8.48
N ASP A 67 2.60 0.32 8.71
CA ASP A 67 1.62 0.34 9.80
C ASP A 67 0.19 0.10 9.27
N THR A 68 -0.08 0.52 8.03
CA THR A 68 -1.43 0.52 7.43
C THR A 68 -1.41 0.12 5.94
N SER A 69 -2.44 -0.56 5.47
CA SER A 69 -2.65 -0.91 4.06
C SER A 69 -3.96 -0.33 3.53
N VAL A 70 -3.88 0.37 2.39
CA VAL A 70 -5.06 0.79 1.62
C VAL A 70 -5.22 -0.13 0.40
N ILE A 71 -6.42 -0.65 0.18
CA ILE A 71 -6.70 -1.67 -0.83
C ILE A 71 -7.51 -1.07 -1.99
N PHE A 72 -6.88 -0.93 -3.15
CA PHE A 72 -7.51 -0.55 -4.42
C PHE A 72 -7.46 -1.71 -5.43
N VAL A 73 -7.90 -2.90 -5.00
CA VAL A 73 -7.98 -4.09 -5.85
C VAL A 73 -9.43 -4.35 -6.28
N PRO A 74 -9.67 -4.97 -7.45
CA PRO A 74 -11.00 -5.40 -7.86
C PRO A 74 -11.65 -6.32 -6.82
N ALA A 75 -12.98 -6.25 -6.69
CA ALA A 75 -13.75 -6.99 -5.69
C ALA A 75 -13.43 -8.49 -5.59
N PRO A 76 -13.22 -9.24 -6.69
CA PRO A 76 -12.89 -10.66 -6.60
C PRO A 76 -11.58 -10.98 -5.86
N PHE A 77 -10.64 -10.03 -5.81
CA PHE A 77 -9.32 -10.19 -5.21
C PHE A 77 -9.21 -9.53 -3.82
N ALA A 78 -10.24 -8.78 -3.40
CA ALA A 78 -10.22 -8.05 -2.14
C ALA A 78 -10.10 -8.97 -0.91
N PRO A 79 -10.78 -10.14 -0.83
CA PRO A 79 -10.63 -11.04 0.30
C PRO A 79 -9.18 -11.50 0.51
N ASP A 80 -8.52 -11.93 -0.57
CA ASP A 80 -7.13 -12.40 -0.52
C ASP A 80 -6.16 -11.25 -0.14
N ALA A 81 -6.37 -10.06 -0.70
CA ALA A 81 -5.61 -8.85 -0.37
C ALA A 81 -5.72 -8.44 1.11
N ILE A 82 -6.91 -8.62 1.71
CA ILE A 82 -7.14 -8.35 3.13
C ILE A 82 -6.41 -9.39 3.99
N ILE A 83 -6.52 -10.67 3.64
CA ILE A 83 -5.86 -11.77 4.36
C ILE A 83 -4.34 -11.63 4.28
N GLU A 84 -3.79 -11.34 3.10
CA GLU A 84 -2.35 -11.13 2.91
C GLU A 84 -1.82 -9.99 3.81
N ALA A 85 -2.57 -8.89 3.94
CA ALA A 85 -2.18 -7.77 4.80
C ALA A 85 -2.18 -8.16 6.28
N ALA A 86 -3.22 -8.89 6.70
CA ALA A 86 -3.36 -9.36 8.08
C ALA A 86 -2.24 -10.36 8.44
N ASP A 87 -1.96 -11.32 7.56
CA ASP A 87 -0.91 -12.32 7.74
C ASP A 87 0.49 -11.68 7.79
N ALA A 88 0.70 -10.60 7.03
CA ALA A 88 1.94 -9.81 7.07
C ALA A 88 2.07 -8.92 8.33
N GLY A 89 1.08 -8.95 9.24
CA GLY A 89 1.09 -8.20 10.50
C GLY A 89 0.77 -6.72 10.37
N ILE A 90 0.20 -6.29 9.23
CA ILE A 90 -0.30 -4.92 9.07
C ILE A 90 -1.54 -4.76 9.95
N ARG A 91 -1.57 -3.67 10.74
CA ARG A 91 -2.55 -3.52 11.84
C ARG A 91 -3.83 -2.80 11.43
N LEU A 92 -3.81 -2.08 10.31
CA LEU A 92 -4.92 -1.27 9.81
C LEU A 92 -5.03 -1.32 8.30
#